data_AF-W4K9C1-F1
#
_entry.id   AF-W4K9C1-F1
#
_cell.length_a   1.000
_cell.length_b   1.000
_cell.length_c   1.000
_cell.angle_alpha   90.00
_cell.angle_beta   90.00
_cell.angle_gamma   90.00
#
_symmetry.space_group_name_H-M   'P 1'
#
loop_
_entity.id
_entity.type
_entity.pdbx_description
1 polymer ?
#
loop_
_entity_poly.entity_id
_entity_poly.type
_entity_poly.pdbx_seq_one_letter_code
_entity_poly.pdbx_strand_id
1 'polypeptide(L)'
;MPDIVLQGTRAFMSTEIIHSSNVRYEGTEALRSPGRVAHSAIHDLESFFWVLLYLCLTRDGPGGGRRIELSINEPLTEETKPIYAAVYCLFDSKDDHTLWNNKRLLFDNPDDLDEIILKCIHPYFDSLKPLLSRWWKILRFGYITYNDYVAGGLHDHIITLLQDELGKIQSKSNLHSNLDADEVAHMEDKTDKEIQRRKDDFEFIQLRVRQLDESLKRRSPHAGQQRLPTTPPKDSRQGSDQAPVWDSTSPKGRSQYSMYTSTDPGSPPTPPPQLKKARMGNTGAPLSGRH
;
A
#
# COMPACT_ATOMS: atom_id res chain seq x y z
N MET A 1 -24.90 -11.46 -9.89
CA MET A 1 -24.12 -10.84 -8.81
C MET A 1 -23.08 -9.97 -9.48
N PRO A 2 -23.03 -8.64 -9.27
CA PRO A 2 -21.97 -7.85 -9.87
C PRO A 2 -20.67 -8.14 -9.11
N ASP A 3 -19.63 -8.49 -9.87
CA ASP A 3 -18.26 -8.60 -9.40
C ASP A 3 -17.84 -7.25 -8.81
N ILE A 4 -17.58 -7.20 -7.50
CA ILE A 4 -16.80 -6.09 -6.95
C ILE A 4 -15.39 -6.31 -7.44
N VAL A 5 -14.99 -5.47 -8.40
CA VAL A 5 -13.60 -5.30 -8.80
C VAL A 5 -12.84 -4.85 -7.55
N LEU A 6 -12.11 -5.79 -6.92
CA LEU A 6 -11.12 -5.47 -5.89
C LEU A 6 -9.99 -4.70 -6.58
N GLN A 7 -10.10 -3.37 -6.64
CA GLN A 7 -9.08 -2.51 -7.24
C GLN A 7 -8.00 -2.17 -6.20
N GLY A 8 -6.78 -2.65 -6.42
CA GLY A 8 -5.60 -2.34 -5.61
C GLY A 8 -4.73 -3.56 -5.29
N THR A 9 -3.49 -3.34 -4.89
CA THR A 9 -2.57 -4.40 -4.46
C THR A 9 -2.96 -4.88 -3.07
N ARG A 10 -3.40 -6.15 -2.95
CA ARG A 10 -3.96 -6.74 -1.72
C ARG A 10 -3.13 -6.52 -0.46
N ALA A 11 -1.80 -6.57 -0.59
CA ALA A 11 -0.85 -6.30 0.49
C ALA A 11 -1.06 -4.94 1.18
N PHE A 12 -1.60 -3.95 0.47
CA PHE A 12 -1.79 -2.59 1.00
C PHE A 12 -3.26 -2.23 1.24
N MET A 13 -4.21 -3.11 0.92
CA MET A 13 -5.61 -2.86 1.23
C MET A 13 -5.86 -2.88 2.74
N SER A 14 -6.89 -2.13 3.16
CA SER A 14 -7.45 -2.21 4.51
C SER A 14 -7.99 -3.60 4.82
N THR A 15 -7.92 -4.04 6.09
CA THR A 15 -8.49 -5.32 6.53
C THR A 15 -9.97 -5.46 6.17
N GLU A 16 -10.75 -4.38 6.25
CA GLU A 16 -12.18 -4.42 5.93
C GLU A 16 -12.47 -4.61 4.42
N ILE A 17 -11.46 -4.37 3.57
CA ILE A 17 -11.54 -4.48 2.10
C ILE A 17 -10.91 -5.77 1.58
N ILE A 18 -9.81 -6.24 2.18
CA ILE A 18 -9.09 -7.47 1.75
C ILE A 18 -10.03 -8.67 1.71
N HIS A 19 -10.92 -8.78 2.68
CA HIS A 19 -11.81 -9.92 2.81
C HIS A 19 -13.23 -9.50 2.42
N SER A 20 -13.71 -9.99 1.27
CA SER A 20 -15.02 -9.69 0.66
C SER A 20 -16.25 -10.04 1.53
N SER A 21 -16.05 -10.48 2.75
CA SER A 21 -17.03 -10.99 3.70
C SER A 21 -17.63 -9.94 4.63
N ASN A 22 -17.44 -8.64 4.35
CA ASN A 22 -17.99 -7.53 5.16
C ASN A 22 -17.58 -7.57 6.63
N VAL A 23 -16.42 -8.13 6.94
CA VAL A 23 -15.93 -8.21 8.31
C VAL A 23 -15.31 -6.88 8.70
N ARG A 24 -15.91 -6.25 9.71
CA ARG A 24 -15.41 -5.01 10.31
C ARG A 24 -14.40 -5.33 11.40
N TYR A 25 -13.61 -4.34 11.79
CA TYR A 25 -12.85 -4.43 13.03
C TYR A 25 -13.79 -4.58 14.23
N GLU A 26 -13.40 -5.41 15.18
CA GLU A 26 -14.17 -5.66 16.40
C GLU A 26 -14.33 -4.36 17.21
N GLY A 27 -15.54 -4.08 17.67
CA GLY A 27 -15.85 -2.88 18.46
C GLY A 27 -16.14 -1.63 17.64
N THR A 28 -16.26 -1.74 16.32
CA THR A 28 -16.61 -0.62 15.41
C THR A 28 -18.09 -0.62 14.99
N GLU A 29 -18.87 -1.60 15.44
CA GLU A 29 -20.22 -1.89 14.95
C GLU A 29 -21.26 -0.90 15.47
N ALA A 30 -21.07 -0.35 16.67
CA ALA A 30 -22.08 0.43 17.37
C ALA A 30 -22.40 1.78 16.69
N LEU A 31 -21.46 2.36 15.96
CA LEU A 31 -21.57 3.70 15.37
C LEU A 31 -21.72 3.68 13.85
N ARG A 32 -21.63 2.51 13.20
CA ARG A 32 -21.60 2.38 11.75
C ARG A 32 -22.90 1.79 11.22
N SER A 33 -23.40 2.36 10.12
CA SER A 33 -24.61 1.88 9.45
C SER A 33 -24.53 0.38 9.14
N PRO A 34 -25.58 -0.40 9.39
CA PRO A 34 -25.61 -1.81 9.01
C PRO A 34 -25.54 -1.93 7.48
N GLY A 35 -24.69 -2.83 6.97
CA GLY A 35 -24.54 -3.04 5.53
C GLY A 35 -23.14 -3.41 5.08
N ARG A 36 -22.97 -3.50 3.76
CA ARG A 36 -21.68 -3.78 3.12
C ARG A 36 -20.66 -2.72 3.53
N VAL A 37 -19.43 -3.13 3.82
CA VAL A 37 -18.33 -2.16 3.97
C VAL A 37 -18.14 -1.50 2.61
N ALA A 38 -18.39 -0.20 2.55
CA ALA A 38 -18.07 0.61 1.39
C ALA A 38 -16.67 1.19 1.57
N HIS A 39 -15.89 1.18 0.48
CA HIS A 39 -14.62 1.87 0.44
C HIS A 39 -14.81 3.36 0.74
N SER A 40 -13.89 3.94 1.49
CA SER A 40 -13.96 5.33 1.96
C SER A 40 -12.58 5.84 2.32
N ALA A 41 -12.49 7.15 2.57
CA ALA A 41 -11.30 7.88 3.02
C ALA A 41 -10.39 7.14 4.02
N ILE A 42 -10.96 6.51 5.05
CA ILE A 42 -10.16 5.85 6.08
C ILE A 42 -9.40 4.62 5.54
N HIS A 43 -9.97 3.92 4.55
CA HIS A 43 -9.33 2.80 3.89
C HIS A 43 -8.15 3.26 3.02
N ASP A 44 -8.24 4.43 2.39
CA ASP A 44 -7.12 5.04 1.65
C ASP A 44 -6.00 5.48 2.59
N LEU A 45 -6.35 6.06 3.75
CA LEU A 45 -5.38 6.43 4.78
C LEU A 45 -4.70 5.19 5.40
N GLU A 46 -5.43 4.11 5.64
CA GLU A 46 -4.85 2.84 6.08
C GLU A 46 -3.94 2.24 5.00
N SER A 47 -4.35 2.33 3.73
CA SER A 47 -3.54 1.85 2.62
C SER A 47 -2.21 2.59 2.50
N PHE A 48 -2.24 3.91 2.69
CA PHE A 48 -1.02 4.71 2.68
C PHE A 48 -0.12 4.42 3.89
N PHE A 49 -0.70 4.18 5.07
CA PHE A 49 0.04 3.68 6.23
C PHE A 49 0.76 2.36 5.92
N TRP A 50 0.07 1.39 5.30
CA TRP A 50 0.67 0.11 4.92
C TRP A 50 1.83 0.26 3.93
N VAL A 51 1.71 1.18 2.95
CA VAL A 51 2.80 1.46 2.01
C VAL A 51 4.02 2.02 2.74
N LEU A 52 3.83 3.00 3.63
CA LEU A 52 4.94 3.58 4.38
C LEU A 52 5.63 2.54 5.28
N LEU A 53 4.84 1.73 5.99
CA LEU A 53 5.36 0.65 6.84
C LEU A 53 6.13 -0.39 6.02
N TYR A 54 5.62 -0.79 4.85
CA TYR A 54 6.31 -1.71 3.94
C TYR A 54 7.66 -1.18 3.47
N LEU A 55 7.74 0.12 3.13
CA LEU A 55 9.02 0.74 2.76
C LEU A 55 10.00 0.69 3.94
N CYS A 56 9.55 1.03 5.14
CA CYS A 56 10.38 1.01 6.36
C CYS A 56 10.88 -0.40 6.73
N LEU A 57 10.10 -1.44 6.40
CA LEU A 57 10.45 -2.83 6.69
C LEU A 57 11.33 -3.46 5.60
N THR A 58 11.22 -3.04 4.33
CA THR A 58 11.79 -3.78 3.20
C THR A 58 12.93 -3.08 2.46
N ARG A 59 13.18 -1.79 2.67
CA ARG A 59 14.20 -1.04 1.93
C ARG A 59 15.46 -0.80 2.76
N ASP A 60 16.61 -0.81 2.10
CA ASP A 60 17.92 -0.44 2.66
C ASP A 60 18.17 1.08 2.67
N GLY A 61 17.12 1.88 2.86
CA GLY A 61 17.17 3.34 2.78
C GLY A 61 16.86 3.94 1.40
N PRO A 62 17.26 5.20 1.14
CA PRO A 62 16.85 6.00 -0.01
C PRO A 62 17.41 5.44 -1.32
N GLY A 63 16.55 5.27 -2.33
CA GLY A 63 16.97 4.66 -3.61
C GLY A 63 17.51 3.23 -3.48
N GLY A 64 17.52 2.66 -2.28
CA GLY A 64 18.08 1.37 -1.97
C GLY A 64 17.23 0.22 -2.49
N GLY A 65 17.90 -0.91 -2.71
CA GLY A 65 17.25 -2.17 -3.04
C GLY A 65 16.39 -2.70 -1.89
N ARG A 66 15.89 -3.91 -2.11
CA ARG A 66 15.29 -4.69 -1.03
C ARG A 66 16.39 -5.09 -0.05
N ARG A 67 16.08 -5.02 1.25
CA ARG A 67 16.90 -5.48 2.35
C ARG A 67 17.54 -6.83 2.09
N ILE A 68 18.84 -6.93 2.38
CA ILE A 68 19.59 -8.18 2.24
C ILE A 68 19.02 -9.27 3.16
N GLU A 69 18.50 -8.91 4.33
CA GLU A 69 17.86 -9.85 5.27
C GLU A 69 16.58 -10.48 4.71
N LEU A 70 16.04 -9.91 3.63
CA LEU A 70 14.87 -10.41 2.90
C LEU A 70 15.25 -11.08 1.57
N SER A 71 16.53 -11.26 1.30
CA SER A 71 17.03 -11.96 0.11
C SER A 71 16.79 -13.46 0.23
N ILE A 72 16.34 -14.08 -0.86
CA ILE A 72 16.15 -15.53 -0.95
C ILE A 72 17.47 -16.32 -0.87
N ASN A 73 18.60 -15.65 -1.11
CA ASN A 73 19.92 -16.28 -1.12
C ASN A 73 20.60 -16.24 0.25
N GLU A 74 20.05 -15.48 1.20
CA GLU A 74 20.61 -15.37 2.55
C GLU A 74 19.96 -16.40 3.48
N PRO A 75 20.76 -17.07 4.34
CA PRO A 75 20.21 -18.01 5.30
C PRO A 75 19.38 -17.27 6.36
N LEU A 76 18.23 -17.85 6.71
CA LEU A 76 17.36 -17.33 7.75
C LEU A 76 18.01 -17.55 9.13
N THR A 77 18.40 -16.47 9.82
CA THR A 77 18.97 -16.49 11.17
C THR A 77 17.91 -16.15 12.21
N GLU A 78 18.16 -16.41 13.50
CA GLU A 78 17.23 -15.99 14.57
C GLU A 78 16.99 -14.47 14.58
N GLU A 79 17.97 -13.69 14.13
CA GLU A 79 17.90 -12.23 14.05
C GLU A 79 17.04 -11.75 12.87
N THR A 80 17.08 -12.45 11.73
CA THR A 80 16.32 -12.07 10.53
C THR A 80 14.92 -12.67 10.47
N LYS A 81 14.64 -13.72 11.26
CA LYS A 81 13.31 -14.33 11.40
C LYS A 81 12.18 -13.34 11.69
N PRO A 82 12.29 -12.42 12.68
CA PRO A 82 11.23 -11.45 12.96
C PRO A 82 10.94 -10.53 11.78
N ILE A 83 11.98 -10.08 11.06
CA ILE A 83 11.83 -9.21 9.89
C ILE A 83 11.10 -9.97 8.77
N TYR A 84 11.53 -11.19 8.46
CA TYR A 84 10.88 -12.03 7.47
C TYR A 84 9.42 -12.32 7.84
N ALA A 85 9.16 -12.68 9.10
CA ALA A 85 7.81 -12.96 9.58
C ALA A 85 6.90 -11.72 9.48
N ALA A 86 7.38 -10.53 9.88
CA ALA A 86 6.63 -9.29 9.76
C ALA A 86 6.27 -8.98 8.30
N VAL A 87 7.23 -9.10 7.38
CA VAL A 87 7.01 -8.83 5.95
C VAL A 87 6.07 -9.86 5.33
N TYR A 88 6.27 -11.15 5.63
CA TYR A 88 5.43 -12.23 5.12
C TYR A 88 3.98 -12.12 5.61
N CYS A 89 3.79 -11.98 6.92
CA CYS A 89 2.46 -11.98 7.53
C CYS A 89 1.64 -10.74 7.17
N LEU A 90 2.28 -9.61 6.89
CA LEU A 90 1.58 -8.36 6.59
C LEU A 90 1.48 -8.03 5.10
N PHE A 91 2.38 -8.57 4.24
CA PHE A 91 2.48 -8.14 2.84
C PHE A 91 2.69 -9.28 1.83
N ASP A 92 3.64 -10.18 2.06
CA ASP A 92 4.09 -11.12 1.02
C ASP A 92 3.31 -12.46 0.99
N SER A 93 2.42 -12.72 1.96
CA SER A 93 1.60 -13.92 1.95
C SER A 93 0.65 -13.96 0.74
N LYS A 94 0.60 -15.12 0.07
CA LYS A 94 -0.35 -15.39 -1.02
C LYS A 94 -1.76 -15.74 -0.52
N ASP A 95 -1.88 -16.01 0.77
CA ASP A 95 -3.16 -16.31 1.42
C ASP A 95 -3.75 -15.04 2.02
N ASP A 96 -4.89 -14.60 1.48
CA ASP A 96 -5.61 -13.42 1.96
C ASP A 96 -5.98 -13.54 3.44
N HIS A 97 -6.31 -14.75 3.90
CA HIS A 97 -6.70 -14.96 5.28
C HIS A 97 -5.54 -14.66 6.23
N THR A 98 -4.32 -15.01 5.85
CA THR A 98 -3.11 -14.66 6.59
C THR A 98 -2.93 -13.14 6.67
N LEU A 99 -3.03 -12.42 5.54
CA LEU A 99 -2.90 -10.95 5.52
C LEU A 99 -3.98 -10.29 6.38
N TRP A 100 -5.24 -10.71 6.17
CA TRP A 100 -6.40 -10.21 6.90
C TRP A 100 -6.25 -10.44 8.40
N ASN A 101 -5.97 -11.68 8.83
CA ASN A 101 -5.91 -12.04 10.23
C ASN A 101 -4.77 -11.32 10.96
N ASN A 102 -3.59 -11.20 10.35
CA ASN A 102 -2.46 -10.54 11.00
C ASN A 102 -2.66 -9.02 11.12
N LYS A 103 -3.19 -8.36 10.07
CA LYS A 103 -3.56 -6.94 10.17
C LYS A 103 -4.69 -6.71 11.18
N ARG A 104 -5.66 -7.62 11.25
CA ARG A 104 -6.72 -7.59 12.25
C ARG A 104 -6.18 -7.73 13.67
N LEU A 105 -5.32 -8.71 13.92
CA LEU A 105 -4.70 -8.91 15.23
C LEU A 105 -3.87 -7.69 15.67
N LEU A 106 -3.17 -7.04 14.73
CA LEU A 106 -2.45 -5.80 14.99
C LEU A 106 -3.38 -4.62 15.32
N PHE A 107 -4.59 -4.63 14.75
CA PHE A 107 -5.64 -3.68 15.12
C PHE A 107 -6.21 -4.02 16.50
N ASP A 108 -6.45 -5.28 16.81
CA ASP A 108 -7.00 -5.69 18.10
C ASP A 108 -5.97 -5.48 19.25
N ASN A 109 -4.68 -5.59 18.93
CA ASN A 109 -3.55 -5.44 19.85
C ASN A 109 -2.62 -4.30 19.41
N PRO A 110 -2.95 -3.03 19.69
CA PRO A 110 -2.20 -1.88 19.18
C PRO A 110 -0.74 -1.85 19.63
N ASP A 111 -0.45 -2.38 20.83
CA ASP A 111 0.89 -2.39 21.41
C ASP A 111 1.84 -3.29 20.61
N ASP A 112 1.30 -4.30 19.90
CA ASP A 112 2.09 -5.21 19.07
C ASP A 112 2.77 -4.46 17.90
N LEU A 113 2.23 -3.31 17.46
CA LEU A 113 2.91 -2.45 16.49
C LEU A 113 4.24 -1.96 17.07
N ASP A 114 4.20 -1.33 18.25
CA ASP A 114 5.37 -0.76 18.91
C ASP A 114 6.34 -1.86 19.39
N GLU A 115 5.81 -2.95 19.97
CA GLU A 115 6.60 -3.99 20.63
C GLU A 115 7.22 -5.00 19.68
N ILE A 116 6.64 -5.21 18.49
CA ILE A 116 7.06 -6.26 17.56
C ILE A 116 7.46 -5.64 16.22
N ILE A 117 6.53 -4.93 15.58
CA ILE A 117 6.69 -4.52 14.18
C ILE A 117 7.70 -3.38 14.04
N LEU A 118 7.61 -2.34 14.87
CA LEU A 118 8.53 -1.19 14.79
C LEU A 118 9.98 -1.59 15.14
N LYS A 119 10.20 -2.68 15.89
CA LYS A 119 11.55 -3.20 16.14
C LYS A 119 12.19 -3.83 14.90
N CYS A 120 11.39 -4.22 13.91
CA CYS A 120 11.86 -4.83 12.67
C CYS A 120 12.20 -3.79 11.58
N ILE A 121 11.88 -2.51 11.80
CA ILE A 121 12.15 -1.42 10.84
C ILE A 121 13.66 -1.23 10.68
N HIS A 122 14.10 -1.03 9.44
CA HIS A 122 15.50 -0.79 9.12
C HIS A 122 16.00 0.49 9.84
N PRO A 123 17.19 0.50 10.47
CA PRO A 123 17.68 1.60 11.30
C PRO A 123 17.62 2.99 10.65
N TYR A 124 17.85 3.07 9.33
CA TYR A 124 17.68 4.31 8.56
C TYR A 124 16.33 5.01 8.79
N PHE A 125 15.24 4.25 8.97
CA PHE A 125 13.88 4.76 9.15
C PHE A 125 13.46 4.89 10.62
N ASP A 126 14.40 4.79 11.58
CA ASP A 126 14.09 4.88 13.01
C ASP A 126 13.35 6.16 13.39
N SER A 127 13.68 7.27 12.72
CA SER A 127 13.01 8.56 12.90
C SER A 127 11.51 8.53 12.57
N LEU A 128 11.04 7.55 11.79
CA LEU A 128 9.64 7.38 11.40
C LEU A 128 8.83 6.50 12.37
N LYS A 129 9.48 5.81 13.34
CA LYS A 129 8.77 4.98 14.32
C LYS A 129 7.70 5.76 15.10
N PRO A 130 7.98 6.98 15.62
CA PRO A 130 6.96 7.78 16.31
C PRO A 130 5.78 8.16 15.42
N LEU A 131 6.06 8.51 14.15
CA LEU A 131 5.04 8.81 13.14
C LEU A 131 4.10 7.62 12.94
N LEU A 132 4.67 6.43 12.67
CA LEU A 132 3.90 5.21 12.43
C LEU A 132 3.06 4.82 13.65
N SER A 133 3.62 4.90 14.86
CA SER A 133 2.91 4.63 16.11
C SER A 133 1.70 5.56 16.30
N ARG A 134 1.91 6.87 16.11
CA ARG A 134 0.84 7.88 16.28
C ARG A 134 -0.21 7.78 15.17
N TRP A 135 0.21 7.53 13.93
CA TRP A 135 -0.70 7.30 12.81
C TRP A 135 -1.61 6.12 13.09
N TRP A 136 -1.07 4.97 13.51
CA TRP A 136 -1.86 3.78 13.81
C TRP A 136 -2.92 4.05 14.87
N LYS A 137 -2.56 4.78 15.93
CA LYS A 137 -3.50 5.19 17.00
C LYS A 137 -4.63 6.07 16.45
N ILE A 138 -4.33 7.01 15.54
CA ILE A 138 -5.34 7.84 14.87
C ILE A 138 -6.26 6.99 13.98
N LEU A 139 -5.71 6.06 13.19
CA LEU A 139 -6.51 5.15 12.36
C LEU A 139 -7.46 4.31 13.22
N ARG A 140 -6.95 3.69 14.29
CA ARG A 140 -7.77 2.90 15.21
C ARG A 140 -8.90 3.73 15.83
N PHE A 141 -8.56 4.91 16.34
CA PHE A 141 -9.56 5.84 16.86
C PHE A 141 -10.61 6.19 15.79
N GLY A 142 -10.14 6.46 14.57
CA GLY A 142 -10.98 6.73 13.41
C GLY A 142 -11.96 5.60 13.11
N TYR A 143 -11.51 4.36 13.11
CA TYR A 143 -12.36 3.18 12.89
C TYR A 143 -13.38 2.97 14.01
N ILE A 144 -12.97 3.14 15.27
CA ILE A 144 -13.85 2.99 16.45
C ILE A 144 -14.94 4.06 16.47
N THR A 145 -14.59 5.29 16.10
CA THR A 145 -15.48 6.45 16.17
C THR A 145 -16.15 6.79 14.84
N TYR A 146 -15.98 5.93 13.83
CA TYR A 146 -16.31 6.26 12.44
C TYR A 146 -17.78 6.59 12.25
N ASN A 147 -18.06 7.86 11.97
CA ASN A 147 -19.31 8.36 11.41
C ASN A 147 -18.97 9.38 10.30
N ASP A 148 -19.96 9.78 9.51
CA ASP A 148 -19.75 10.64 8.33
C ASP A 148 -19.08 11.99 8.68
N TYR A 149 -19.22 12.49 9.91
CA TYR A 149 -18.57 13.72 10.38
C TYR A 149 -17.11 13.51 10.78
N VAL A 150 -16.80 12.40 11.43
CA VAL A 150 -15.43 12.04 11.86
C VAL A 150 -14.54 11.72 10.64
N ALA A 151 -15.13 11.22 9.55
CA ALA A 151 -14.41 10.92 8.31
C ALA A 151 -13.68 12.13 7.72
N GLY A 152 -14.29 13.32 7.77
CA GLY A 152 -13.67 14.56 7.28
C GLY A 152 -12.45 14.98 8.12
N GLY A 153 -12.58 14.91 9.45
CA GLY A 153 -11.51 15.32 10.37
C GLY A 153 -10.30 14.39 10.37
N LEU A 154 -10.47 13.10 10.03
CA LEU A 154 -9.38 12.11 9.99
C LEU A 154 -8.25 12.51 9.05
N HIS A 155 -8.58 13.02 7.86
CA HIS A 155 -7.59 13.50 6.89
C HIS A 155 -6.75 14.64 7.47
N ASP A 156 -7.40 15.64 8.05
CA ASP A 156 -6.71 16.80 8.62
C ASP A 156 -5.80 16.40 9.78
N HIS A 157 -6.20 15.44 10.61
CA HIS A 157 -5.36 14.91 11.69
C HIS A 157 -4.11 14.21 11.17
N ILE A 158 -4.24 13.39 10.11
CA ILE A 158 -3.09 12.72 9.49
C ILE A 158 -2.18 13.72 8.76
N ILE A 159 -2.73 14.72 8.07
CA ILE A 159 -1.94 15.76 7.41
C ILE A 159 -1.17 16.57 8.46
N THR A 160 -1.83 16.99 9.55
CA THR A 160 -1.19 17.71 10.65
C THR A 160 -0.08 16.86 11.28
N LEU A 161 -0.34 15.58 11.50
CA LEU A 161 0.67 14.64 12.00
C LEU A 161 1.89 14.58 11.08
N LEU A 162 1.68 14.47 9.76
CA LEU A 162 2.78 14.42 8.79
C LEU A 162 3.58 15.72 8.76
N GLN A 163 2.92 16.87 8.86
CA GLN A 163 3.57 18.18 8.93
C GLN A 163 4.39 18.34 10.22
N ASP A 164 3.83 17.95 11.36
CA ASP A 164 4.53 17.96 12.66
C ASP A 164 5.81 17.11 12.60
N GLU A 165 5.71 15.88 12.09
CA GLU A 165 6.85 14.97 11.99
C GLU A 165 7.88 15.44 10.95
N LEU A 166 7.44 16.02 9.83
CA LEU A 166 8.33 16.65 8.87
C LEU A 166 9.12 17.80 9.51
N GLY A 167 8.46 18.66 10.27
CA GLY A 167 9.11 19.75 10.99
C GLY A 167 10.14 19.24 12.01
N LYS A 168 9.82 18.17 12.74
CA LYS A 168 10.76 17.52 13.67
C LYS A 168 11.97 16.95 12.95
N ILE A 169 11.76 16.25 11.84
CA ILE A 169 12.83 15.66 11.03
C ILE A 169 13.75 16.76 10.49
N GLN A 170 13.20 17.85 9.96
CA GLN A 170 13.97 18.99 9.45
C GLN A 170 14.74 19.74 10.54
N SER A 171 14.21 19.77 11.77
CA SER A 171 14.86 20.43 12.90
C SER A 171 15.99 19.61 13.55
N LYS A 172 16.05 18.30 13.29
CA LYS A 172 17.09 17.43 13.86
C LYS A 172 18.34 17.47 12.98
N SER A 173 19.43 18.00 13.51
CA SER A 173 20.74 18.01 12.86
C SER A 173 21.37 16.62 12.69
N ASN A 174 20.90 15.61 13.43
CA ASN A 174 21.44 14.24 13.44
C ASN A 174 20.31 13.21 13.27
N LEU A 175 19.71 13.12 12.08
CA LEU A 175 18.62 12.19 11.80
C LEU A 175 19.04 10.71 11.90
N HIS A 176 20.35 10.45 11.81
CA HIS A 176 20.95 9.12 11.73
C HIS A 176 21.84 8.78 12.92
N SER A 177 21.53 9.28 14.13
CA SER A 177 22.35 9.03 15.33
C SER A 177 22.57 7.55 15.68
N ASN A 178 21.78 6.64 15.11
CA ASN A 178 21.85 5.21 15.34
C ASN A 178 22.68 4.47 14.28
N LEU A 179 23.14 5.18 13.24
CA LEU A 179 24.05 4.68 12.22
C LEU A 179 25.47 5.15 12.55
N ASP A 180 26.47 4.37 12.14
CA ASP A 180 27.85 4.84 12.22
C ASP A 180 28.18 5.84 11.09
N ALA A 181 29.34 6.51 11.18
CA ALA A 181 29.69 7.57 10.24
C ALA A 181 29.83 7.08 8.78
N ASP A 182 30.27 5.84 8.59
CA ASP A 182 30.44 5.25 7.25
C ASP A 182 29.07 4.89 6.66
N GLU A 183 28.17 4.35 7.48
CA GLU A 183 26.77 4.09 7.10
C GLU A 183 26.03 5.39 6.79
N VAL A 184 26.22 6.46 7.56
CA VAL A 184 25.62 7.77 7.28
C VAL A 184 26.10 8.28 5.93
N ALA A 185 27.41 8.31 5.69
CA ALA A 185 27.97 8.78 4.42
C ALA A 185 27.45 7.98 3.22
N HIS A 186 27.34 6.65 3.36
CA HIS A 186 26.76 5.79 2.33
C HIS A 186 25.27 6.07 2.07
N MET A 187 24.50 6.35 3.12
CA MET A 187 23.07 6.68 2.99
C MET A 187 22.86 8.09 2.41
N GLU A 188 23.73 9.05 2.71
CA GLU A 188 23.73 10.38 2.10
C GLU A 188 24.03 10.30 0.60
N ASP A 189 25.07 9.56 0.20
CA ASP A 189 25.39 9.31 -1.23
C ASP A 189 24.22 8.64 -1.97
N LYS A 190 23.59 7.62 -1.36
CA LYS A 190 22.37 7.01 -1.90
C LYS A 190 21.21 8.00 -2.03
N THR A 191 21.04 8.89 -1.05
CA THR A 191 20.01 9.93 -1.07
C THR A 191 20.22 10.87 -2.25
N ASP A 192 21.43 11.37 -2.43
CA ASP A 192 21.76 12.28 -3.52
C ASP A 192 21.58 11.62 -4.89
N LYS A 193 21.99 10.36 -5.03
CA LYS A 193 21.77 9.56 -6.24
C LYS A 193 20.28 9.36 -6.55
N GLU A 194 19.46 9.04 -5.55
CA GLU A 194 18.02 8.89 -5.74
C GLU A 194 17.34 10.22 -6.10
N ILE A 195 17.75 11.31 -5.46
CA ILE A 195 17.26 12.66 -5.79
C ILE A 195 17.61 12.99 -7.25
N GLN A 196 18.85 12.71 -7.68
CA GLN A 196 19.28 12.97 -9.04
C GLN A 196 18.50 12.10 -10.04
N ARG A 197 18.37 10.80 -9.78
CA ARG A 197 17.57 9.89 -10.62
C ARG A 197 16.14 10.40 -10.81
N ARG A 198 15.50 10.90 -9.75
CA ARG A 198 14.14 11.45 -9.84
C ARG A 198 14.06 12.77 -10.61
N LYS A 199 15.07 13.63 -10.51
CA LYS A 199 15.16 14.83 -11.34
C LYS A 199 15.26 14.45 -12.82
N ASP A 200 16.10 13.46 -13.14
CA ASP A 200 16.28 12.98 -14.50
C ASP A 200 15.00 12.34 -15.06
N ASP A 201 14.32 11.49 -14.27
CA ASP A 201 13.02 10.91 -14.62
C ASP A 201 11.98 12.01 -14.88
N PHE A 202 11.93 13.04 -14.05
CA PHE A 202 10.99 14.14 -14.18
C PHE A 202 11.23 14.94 -15.47
N GLU A 203 12.50 15.29 -15.76
CA GLU A 203 12.87 15.96 -17.01
C GLU A 203 12.50 15.11 -18.24
N PHE A 204 12.76 13.80 -18.18
CA PHE A 204 12.37 12.87 -19.23
C PHE A 204 10.85 12.85 -19.47
N ILE A 205 10.06 12.75 -18.40
CA ILE A 205 8.60 12.78 -18.46
C ILE A 205 8.11 14.11 -19.03
N GLN A 206 8.65 15.24 -18.55
CA GLN A 206 8.29 16.56 -19.07
C GLN A 206 8.58 16.69 -20.56
N LEU A 207 9.74 16.23 -21.00
CA LEU A 207 10.11 16.24 -22.41
C LEU A 207 9.11 15.42 -23.24
N ARG A 208 8.73 14.24 -22.74
CA ARG A 208 7.77 13.37 -23.43
C ARG A 208 6.38 14.00 -23.53
N VAL A 209 5.92 14.64 -22.46
CA VAL A 209 4.64 15.36 -22.44
C VAL A 209 4.65 16.52 -23.46
N ARG A 210 5.72 17.32 -23.51
CA ARG A 210 5.85 18.41 -24.51
C ARG A 210 5.84 17.88 -25.94
N GLN A 211 6.55 16.79 -26.22
CA GLN A 211 6.55 16.16 -27.55
C GLN A 211 5.16 15.65 -27.97
N LEU A 212 4.40 15.10 -27.04
CA LEU A 212 3.03 14.65 -27.27
C LEU A 212 2.09 15.83 -27.56
N ASP A 213 2.20 16.92 -26.79
CA ASP A 213 1.41 18.14 -26.99
C ASP A 213 1.67 18.78 -28.36
N GLU A 214 2.94 18.87 -28.77
CA GLU A 214 3.31 19.35 -30.11
C GLU A 214 2.81 18.44 -31.24
N SER A 215 2.81 17.12 -31.01
CA SER A 215 2.27 16.15 -31.97
C SER A 215 0.75 16.28 -32.12
N LEU A 216 0.04 16.61 -31.03
CA LEU A 216 -1.41 16.84 -31.03
C LEU A 216 -1.76 18.17 -31.72
N LYS A 217 -1.02 19.25 -31.46
CA LYS A 217 -1.21 20.55 -32.12
C LYS A 217 -1.01 20.49 -33.63
N ARG A 218 0.00 19.75 -34.11
CA ARG A 218 0.23 19.55 -35.56
C ARG A 218 -0.87 18.74 -36.25
N ARG A 219 -1.63 17.93 -35.53
CA ARG A 219 -2.78 17.17 -36.07
C ARG A 219 -4.07 17.98 -36.14
N SER A 220 -4.11 19.20 -35.59
CA SER A 220 -5.26 20.10 -35.66
C SER A 220 -4.94 21.38 -36.45
N PRO A 221 -4.73 21.24 -37.77
CA PRO A 221 -5.41 22.16 -38.68
C PRO A 221 -5.94 21.37 -39.88
N HIS A 222 -7.26 21.27 -40.05
CA HIS A 222 -8.00 21.14 -41.33
C HIS A 222 -9.48 20.80 -41.01
N ALA A 223 -10.15 21.65 -40.22
CA ALA A 223 -11.60 21.73 -40.22
C ALA A 223 -11.98 22.99 -41.01
N GLY A 224 -11.90 22.90 -42.33
CA GLY A 224 -12.16 24.03 -43.23
C GLY A 224 -12.46 23.56 -44.64
N GLN A 225 -13.74 23.64 -45.01
CA GLN A 225 -14.28 23.62 -46.38
C GLN A 225 -14.22 22.29 -47.14
N GLN A 226 -15.29 21.49 -47.02
CA GLN A 226 -15.81 20.77 -48.18
C GLN A 226 -17.19 21.33 -48.55
N ARG A 227 -17.27 21.76 -49.81
CA ARG A 227 -18.46 22.31 -50.48
C ARG A 227 -19.60 21.29 -50.48
N LEU A 228 -20.80 21.79 -50.21
CA LEU A 228 -22.07 21.14 -50.52
C LEU A 228 -22.22 20.94 -52.05
N PRO A 229 -22.56 19.75 -52.54
CA PRO A 229 -23.14 19.57 -53.86
C PRO A 229 -24.67 19.70 -53.77
N THR A 230 -25.20 20.52 -54.68
CA THR A 230 -26.63 20.72 -54.95
C THR A 230 -27.35 19.43 -55.38
N THR A 231 -28.56 19.24 -54.86
CA THR A 231 -29.54 18.16 -55.16
C THR A 231 -30.11 18.25 -56.59
N PRO A 232 -30.85 17.24 -57.12
CA PRO A 232 -32.31 17.18 -56.88
C PRO A 232 -32.87 15.72 -56.91
N PRO A 233 -34.20 15.45 -56.98
CA PRO A 233 -34.96 14.88 -55.86
C PRO A 233 -35.55 13.49 -56.17
N LYS A 234 -35.90 12.71 -55.14
CA LYS A 234 -37.06 11.80 -55.22
C LYS A 234 -37.49 11.25 -53.86
N ASP A 235 -38.76 11.51 -53.61
CA ASP A 235 -39.75 10.97 -52.70
C ASP A 235 -39.47 9.69 -51.88
N SER A 236 -40.13 9.73 -50.72
CA SER A 236 -40.91 8.68 -50.06
C SER A 236 -40.29 7.86 -48.91
N ARG A 237 -40.73 8.29 -47.70
CA ARG A 237 -41.33 7.52 -46.59
C ARG A 237 -40.46 6.59 -45.70
N GLN A 238 -40.70 6.78 -44.39
CA GLN A 238 -40.50 5.87 -43.24
C GLN A 238 -39.02 5.63 -42.87
N GLY A 239 -38.53 5.81 -41.65
CA GLY A 239 -39.15 5.83 -40.32
C GLY A 239 -38.55 4.68 -39.51
N SER A 240 -37.47 4.92 -38.76
CA SER A 240 -37.16 4.40 -37.42
C SER A 240 -35.66 4.44 -37.12
N ASP A 241 -35.35 4.93 -35.92
CA ASP A 241 -34.02 5.01 -35.32
C ASP A 241 -33.46 3.63 -34.98
N GLN A 242 -32.25 3.32 -35.43
CA GLN A 242 -31.37 2.34 -34.79
C GLN A 242 -29.93 2.86 -34.77
N ALA A 243 -29.36 2.92 -33.56
CA ALA A 243 -27.96 3.23 -33.31
C ALA A 243 -27.06 2.04 -33.73
N PRO A 244 -25.82 2.29 -34.21
CA PRO A 244 -24.95 1.23 -34.70
C PRO A 244 -24.26 0.45 -33.57
N VAL A 245 -24.27 -0.87 -33.76
CA VAL A 245 -23.50 -1.88 -33.03
C VAL A 245 -22.00 -1.63 -33.25
N TRP A 246 -21.24 -1.49 -32.15
CA TRP A 246 -19.77 -1.45 -32.20
C TRP A 246 -19.23 -2.88 -32.07
N ASP A 247 -18.77 -3.41 -33.20
CA ASP A 247 -18.04 -4.67 -33.32
C ASP A 247 -16.62 -4.51 -32.76
N SER A 248 -16.25 -5.39 -31.84
CA SER A 248 -14.96 -5.37 -31.15
C SER A 248 -13.97 -6.26 -31.88
N THR A 249 -13.14 -5.67 -32.75
CA THR A 249 -11.92 -6.32 -33.21
C THR A 249 -10.72 -5.40 -33.00
N SER A 250 -9.84 -5.82 -32.10
CA SER A 250 -8.49 -5.26 -31.95
C SER A 250 -7.44 -6.39 -31.97
N PRO A 251 -6.23 -6.15 -32.49
CA PRO A 251 -5.35 -7.21 -32.98
C PRO A 251 -4.45 -7.79 -31.88
N LYS A 252 -4.22 -9.11 -31.98
CA LYS A 252 -3.31 -9.89 -31.13
C LYS A 252 -1.84 -9.51 -31.40
N GLY A 253 -1.21 -8.86 -30.43
CA GLY A 253 0.25 -8.71 -30.30
C GLY A 253 0.84 -9.85 -29.47
N ARG A 254 1.73 -10.62 -30.09
CA ARG A 254 2.39 -11.84 -29.62
C ARG A 254 3.59 -11.47 -28.74
N SER A 255 3.68 -12.00 -27.51
CA SER A 255 4.94 -12.08 -26.76
C SER A 255 5.21 -13.53 -26.39
N GLN A 256 6.32 -14.06 -26.91
CA GLN A 256 6.83 -15.39 -26.67
C GLN A 256 7.62 -15.41 -25.37
N TYR A 257 7.30 -16.32 -24.45
CA TYR A 257 8.31 -16.91 -23.57
C TYR A 257 8.23 -18.43 -23.72
N SER A 258 9.34 -18.98 -24.21
CA SER A 258 9.59 -20.38 -24.49
C SER A 258 9.83 -21.15 -23.19
N MET A 259 9.41 -22.41 -23.21
CA MET A 259 9.51 -23.39 -22.13
C MET A 259 10.95 -23.69 -21.72
N TYR A 260 11.15 -23.91 -20.42
CA TYR A 260 11.97 -25.03 -19.94
C TYR A 260 11.19 -25.83 -18.92
N THR A 261 11.43 -27.14 -19.00
CA THR A 261 10.64 -28.25 -18.52
C THR A 261 10.82 -28.53 -17.03
N SER A 262 9.72 -29.05 -16.47
CA SER A 262 9.57 -29.67 -15.15
C SER A 262 10.66 -30.67 -14.78
N THR A 263 11.27 -30.47 -13.60
CA THR A 263 11.59 -31.53 -12.62
C THR A 263 11.48 -30.95 -11.21
N ASP A 264 10.40 -31.26 -10.50
CA ASP A 264 10.31 -31.26 -9.03
C ASP A 264 11.02 -32.55 -8.51
N PRO A 265 11.57 -32.64 -7.28
CA PRO A 265 10.84 -32.35 -6.05
C PRO A 265 11.64 -31.55 -5.01
N GLY A 266 11.05 -30.46 -4.51
CA GLY A 266 11.54 -29.80 -3.30
C GLY A 266 10.42 -29.00 -2.64
N SER A 267 9.77 -29.59 -1.62
CA SER A 267 8.73 -28.96 -0.82
C SER A 267 9.07 -27.51 -0.44
N PRO A 268 8.11 -26.57 -0.50
CA PRO A 268 8.34 -25.23 -0.01
C PRO A 268 8.64 -25.25 1.50
N PRO A 269 9.50 -24.33 2.00
CA PRO A 269 9.77 -24.22 3.42
C PRO A 269 8.45 -23.98 4.17
N THR A 270 8.29 -24.68 5.28
CA THR A 270 7.13 -24.60 6.17
C THR A 270 6.88 -23.14 6.58
N PRO A 271 5.64 -22.63 6.54
CA PRO A 271 5.37 -21.25 6.92
C PRO A 271 5.83 -20.98 8.37
N PRO A 272 6.44 -19.81 8.64
CA PRO A 272 6.83 -19.44 9.99
C PRO A 272 5.59 -19.39 10.91
N PRO A 273 5.74 -19.66 12.22
CA PRO A 273 4.62 -19.63 13.15
C PRO A 273 3.98 -18.24 13.13
N GLN A 274 2.64 -18.23 13.11
CA GLN A 274 1.81 -17.06 13.38
C GLN A 274 2.36 -16.29 14.58
N LEU A 275 2.21 -14.96 14.62
CA LEU A 275 2.53 -14.11 15.77
C LEU A 275 1.69 -14.57 16.99
N LYS A 276 2.15 -15.60 17.70
CA LYS A 276 1.52 -16.15 18.90
C LYS A 276 2.15 -15.49 20.11
N LYS A 277 1.33 -14.73 20.86
CA LYS A 277 1.66 -14.22 22.20
C LYS A 277 1.98 -15.39 23.15
N ALA A 278 3.21 -15.46 23.64
CA ALA A 278 3.54 -16.17 24.86
C ALA A 278 3.17 -15.26 26.06
N ARG A 279 1.90 -15.27 26.47
CA ARG A 279 1.50 -14.65 27.74
C ARG A 279 1.65 -15.69 28.85
N MET A 280 2.72 -15.60 29.63
CA MET A 280 2.86 -16.37 30.87
C MET A 280 1.70 -15.99 31.80
N GLY A 281 0.86 -16.96 32.11
CA GLY A 281 -0.17 -16.84 33.14
C GLY A 281 0.49 -16.80 34.51
N ASN A 282 0.39 -15.65 35.18
CA ASN A 282 0.68 -15.54 36.61
C ASN A 282 -0.59 -15.93 37.37
N THR A 283 -0.77 -17.21 37.69
CA THR A 283 -1.80 -17.67 38.63
C THR A 283 -1.27 -17.50 40.05
N GLY A 284 -1.50 -16.31 40.63
CA GLY A 284 -1.40 -16.11 42.06
C GLY A 284 -2.65 -16.64 42.76
N ALA A 285 -2.54 -17.81 43.37
CA ALA A 285 -3.53 -18.31 44.34
C ALA A 285 -3.44 -17.50 45.65
N PRO A 286 -4.56 -17.22 46.34
CA PRO A 286 -4.53 -16.54 47.63
C PRO A 286 -4.25 -17.55 48.76
N LEU A 287 -3.20 -17.30 49.54
CA LEU A 287 -2.99 -17.95 50.83
C LEU A 287 -3.90 -17.30 51.87
N SER A 288 -4.94 -18.03 52.25
CA SER A 288 -5.71 -17.83 53.47
C SER A 288 -4.82 -18.14 54.68
N GLY A 289 -4.67 -17.18 55.61
CA GLY A 289 -3.96 -17.39 56.87
C GLY A 289 -4.20 -16.29 57.91
N ARG A 290 -5.20 -16.53 58.77
CA ARG A 290 -5.35 -16.11 60.18
C ARG A 290 -4.90 -14.69 60.61
N HIS A 291 -5.87 -13.87 61.02
CA HIS A 291 -6.22 -13.69 62.45
C HIS A 291 -7.66 -13.20 62.59
#